data_AF-A0A5C1QCT6-F1
#
_entry.id   AF-A0A5C1QCT6-F1
#
_cell.length_a   1.000
_cell.length_b   1.000
_cell.length_c   1.000
_cell.angle_alpha   90.00
_cell.angle_beta   90.00
_cell.angle_gamma   90.00
#
_symmetry.space_group_name_H-M   'P 1'
#
loop_
_entity.id
_entity.type
_entity.pdbx_description
1 polymer ?
#
loop_
_entity_poly.entity_id
_entity_poly.type
_entity_poly.pdbx_seq_one_letter_code
_entity_poly.pdbx_strand_id
1 'polypeptide(L)'
;MKPFLILILLTISINIFSLDEPFVEIYQTHDNGLYGRSEDRDMLLSIKESVFVRFETLKAEQEYNFLTGVVLSSTTVNNLESMLQGKNSVQVGFIKISKFENVYTIEDDNLFLSFSFSVEKPTDEIISVIENHYKNLPEVLESVKNHYLENYVIRIHSAENILRPEAKEITYDEALIMATIIGDKEQWLWGIHNGRDYLKELLF
;
A
#
# COMPACT_ATOMS: atom_id res chain seq x y z
N MET A 1 23.88 55.01 18.59
CA MET A 1 23.78 53.86 19.53
C MET A 1 22.30 53.65 19.81
N LYS A 2 21.61 52.55 19.52
CA LYS A 2 21.90 51.23 18.95
C LYS A 2 20.72 50.89 18.01
N PRO A 3 20.95 50.18 16.89
CA PRO A 3 19.88 49.66 16.05
C PRO A 3 19.25 48.47 16.79
N PHE A 4 18.06 48.67 17.37
CA PHE A 4 17.37 47.62 18.14
C PHE A 4 16.10 47.13 17.45
N LEU A 5 15.93 47.40 16.16
CA LEU A 5 14.68 47.11 15.43
C LEU A 5 14.84 46.23 14.18
N ILE A 6 15.98 45.55 14.02
CA ILE A 6 16.24 44.63 12.88
C ILE A 6 16.74 43.27 13.41
N LEU A 7 16.12 42.77 14.48
CA LEU A 7 16.40 41.43 14.99
C LEU A 7 15.15 40.69 15.48
N ILE A 8 13.98 41.06 14.96
CA ILE A 8 12.72 40.31 15.15
C ILE A 8 12.11 39.87 13.80
N LEU A 9 12.65 40.35 12.68
CA LEU A 9 12.26 39.91 11.33
C LEU A 9 13.17 38.81 10.74
N LEU A 10 14.03 38.20 11.58
CA LEU A 10 14.93 37.10 11.17
C LEU A 10 14.65 35.79 11.93
N THR A 11 13.40 35.57 12.33
CA THR A 11 12.92 34.26 12.83
C THR A 11 11.74 33.73 12.00
N ILE A 12 11.48 34.30 10.82
CA ILE A 12 10.46 33.82 9.85
C ILE A 12 11.12 33.04 8.70
N SER A 13 12.39 32.69 8.83
CA SER A 13 13.15 31.85 7.89
C SER A 13 13.80 30.77 8.75
N ILE A 14 13.49 29.48 8.71
CA ILE A 14 13.05 28.60 7.63
C ILE A 14 12.26 27.47 8.32
N ASN A 15 10.92 27.53 8.29
CA ASN A 15 10.10 26.31 8.27
C ASN A 15 9.43 26.27 6.89
N ILE A 16 10.25 26.48 5.85
CA ILE A 16 9.85 26.21 4.48
C ILE A 16 9.85 24.69 4.39
N PHE A 17 8.69 24.11 4.70
CA PHE A 17 8.23 22.83 4.19
C PHE A 17 9.34 21.84 3.80
N SER A 18 9.94 21.15 4.77
CA SER A 18 10.13 19.71 4.56
C SER A 18 8.75 19.08 4.72
N LEU A 19 7.88 19.29 3.73
CA LEU A 19 6.87 18.29 3.42
C LEU A 19 7.69 17.09 3.01
N ASP A 20 8.03 16.24 3.99
CA ASP A 20 8.72 14.99 3.72
C ASP A 20 7.88 14.29 2.67
N GLU A 21 8.48 14.16 1.50
CA GLU A 21 7.83 13.57 0.35
C GLU A 21 7.36 12.17 0.75
N PRO A 22 6.08 11.83 0.52
CA PRO A 22 5.56 10.54 0.93
C PRO A 22 6.35 9.43 0.22
N PHE A 23 6.71 8.39 0.97
CA PHE A 23 7.51 7.27 0.50
C PHE A 23 6.90 5.95 0.98
N VAL A 24 6.96 4.94 0.13
CA VAL A 24 6.56 3.57 0.44
C VAL A 24 7.81 2.73 0.67
N GLU A 25 7.77 1.84 1.66
CA GLU A 25 8.89 0.97 1.99
C GLU A 25 8.44 -0.48 2.02
N ILE A 26 9.27 -1.36 1.48
CA ILE A 26 9.14 -2.81 1.60
C ILE A 26 10.48 -3.38 2.07
N TYR A 27 10.49 -4.57 2.68
CA TYR A 27 11.74 -5.30 2.92
C TYR A 27 12.22 -5.94 1.62
N GLN A 28 13.50 -5.74 1.25
CA GLN A 28 14.09 -6.31 0.03
C GLN A 28 14.21 -7.84 0.08
N THR A 29 14.29 -8.41 1.27
CA THR A 29 14.34 -9.87 1.50
C THR A 29 12.95 -10.47 1.70
N HIS A 30 11.92 -9.83 1.15
CA HIS A 30 10.58 -10.42 1.12
C HIS A 30 10.56 -11.72 0.31
N ASP A 31 9.64 -12.62 0.63
CA ASP A 31 9.45 -13.86 -0.12
C ASP A 31 8.02 -13.92 -0.70
N ASN A 32 7.92 -14.14 -2.01
CA ASN A 32 6.63 -14.35 -2.69
C ASN A 32 5.91 -15.62 -2.19
N GLY A 33 6.66 -16.68 -1.86
CA GLY A 33 6.13 -17.88 -1.21
C GLY A 33 5.64 -17.65 0.22
N LEU A 34 5.97 -16.50 0.82
CA LEU A 34 5.47 -16.05 2.12
C LEU A 34 4.62 -14.79 2.01
N TYR A 35 4.08 -14.51 0.81
CA TYR A 35 3.17 -13.41 0.53
C TYR A 35 3.75 -12.02 0.91
N GLY A 36 5.05 -11.82 0.66
CA GLY A 36 5.72 -10.54 0.92
C GLY A 36 6.28 -10.39 2.32
N ARG A 37 6.14 -11.40 3.19
CA ARG A 37 6.84 -11.44 4.47
C ARG A 37 8.34 -11.64 4.24
N SER A 38 9.14 -10.79 4.86
CA SER A 38 10.59 -10.96 5.04
C SER A 38 10.90 -11.55 6.41
N GLU A 39 11.70 -12.61 6.44
CA GLU A 39 12.14 -13.22 7.70
C GLU A 39 13.25 -12.39 8.37
N ASP A 40 14.21 -11.93 7.56
CA ASP A 40 15.45 -11.30 8.02
C ASP A 40 15.29 -9.79 8.27
N ARG A 41 14.46 -9.11 7.45
CA ARG A 41 14.17 -7.66 7.54
C ARG A 41 15.42 -6.77 7.57
N ASP A 42 16.44 -7.23 6.88
CA ASP A 42 17.81 -6.74 6.90
C ASP A 42 18.03 -5.54 5.98
N MET A 43 17.18 -5.34 4.97
CA MET A 43 17.27 -4.21 4.06
C MET A 43 15.89 -3.70 3.62
N LEU A 44 15.74 -2.38 3.57
CA LEU A 44 14.54 -1.69 3.08
C LEU A 44 14.76 -1.20 1.65
N LEU A 45 13.70 -1.30 0.84
CA LEU A 45 13.56 -0.59 -0.42
C LEU A 45 12.56 0.53 -0.21
N SER A 46 13.04 1.77 -0.20
CA SER A 46 12.22 2.96 0.00
C SER A 46 12.05 3.70 -1.33
N ILE A 47 10.81 3.81 -1.79
CA ILE A 47 10.44 4.46 -3.04
C ILE A 47 9.64 5.72 -2.72
N LYS A 48 10.06 6.84 -3.30
CA LYS A 48 9.33 8.11 -3.22
C LYS A 48 8.11 8.08 -4.14
N GLU A 49 6.97 8.58 -3.68
CA GLU A 49 5.73 8.58 -4.47
C GLU A 49 5.81 9.50 -5.71
N SER A 50 6.69 10.51 -5.76
CA SER A 50 6.85 11.30 -7.01
C SER A 50 7.49 10.52 -8.16
N VAL A 51 8.04 9.34 -7.90
CA VAL A 51 8.67 8.49 -8.92
C VAL A 51 7.59 7.99 -9.90
N PHE A 52 6.39 7.71 -9.41
CA PHE A 52 5.27 7.09 -10.13
C PHE A 52 4.88 7.84 -11.43
N VAL A 53 5.00 9.18 -11.46
CA VAL A 53 4.73 10.02 -12.65
C VAL A 53 5.48 9.66 -13.93
N ARG A 54 6.53 8.83 -13.84
CA ARG A 54 7.42 8.49 -14.97
C ARG A 54 7.20 7.07 -15.50
N PHE A 55 6.28 6.30 -14.94
CA PHE A 55 6.16 4.87 -15.21
C PHE A 55 4.81 4.52 -15.84
N GLU A 56 4.80 3.33 -16.45
CA GLU A 56 3.62 2.81 -17.13
C GLU A 56 2.90 1.84 -16.18
N THR A 57 1.58 1.99 -16.06
CA THR A 57 0.75 1.00 -15.40
C THR A 57 0.62 -0.23 -16.29
N LEU A 58 1.23 -1.32 -15.87
CA LEU A 58 1.16 -2.60 -16.56
C LEU A 58 0.24 -3.56 -15.80
N LYS A 59 -0.47 -4.42 -16.55
CA LYS A 59 -1.28 -5.47 -15.96
C LYS A 59 -0.41 -6.63 -15.52
N ALA A 60 -0.74 -7.25 -14.39
CA ALA A 60 -0.29 -8.60 -14.10
C ALA A 60 -0.80 -9.53 -15.20
N GLU A 61 0.05 -10.44 -15.65
CA GLU A 61 -0.42 -11.55 -16.46
C GLU A 61 -1.48 -12.35 -15.67
N GLN A 62 -2.52 -12.84 -16.34
CA GLN A 62 -3.69 -13.43 -15.67
C GLN A 62 -3.35 -14.60 -14.74
N GLU A 63 -2.28 -15.35 -15.05
CA GLU A 63 -1.75 -16.45 -14.23
C GLU A 63 -1.00 -15.97 -12.98
N TYR A 64 -0.60 -14.69 -12.94
CA TYR A 64 0.30 -14.11 -11.95
C TYR A 64 -0.32 -12.95 -11.15
N ASN A 65 -1.66 -12.84 -11.07
CA ASN A 65 -2.27 -11.88 -10.14
C ASN A 65 -1.66 -12.05 -8.73
N PHE A 66 -0.99 -11.03 -8.22
CA PHE A 66 -0.10 -11.18 -7.08
C PHE A 66 -0.86 -11.03 -5.76
N LEU A 67 -1.11 -12.16 -5.09
CA LEU A 67 -1.65 -12.17 -3.73
C LEU A 67 -0.54 -11.76 -2.75
N THR A 68 -0.87 -10.85 -1.84
CA THR A 68 0.03 -10.36 -0.81
C THR A 68 -0.53 -10.66 0.57
N GLY A 69 0.33 -10.68 1.58
CA GLY A 69 -0.06 -10.75 2.98
C GLY A 69 -0.40 -9.38 3.56
N VAL A 70 -0.42 -8.32 2.73
CA VAL A 70 -0.74 -6.96 3.16
C VAL A 70 -2.24 -6.87 3.45
N VAL A 71 -2.57 -6.41 4.65
CA VAL A 71 -3.94 -6.29 5.14
C VAL A 71 -4.54 -4.94 4.78
N LEU A 72 -5.81 -4.98 4.39
CA LEU A 72 -6.69 -3.82 4.27
C LEU A 72 -7.91 -4.01 5.17
N SER A 73 -8.21 -3.00 5.98
CA SER A 73 -9.30 -3.09 6.94
C SER A 73 -10.66 -3.28 6.27
N SER A 74 -11.52 -4.07 6.92
CA SER A 74 -12.90 -4.24 6.49
C SER A 74 -13.67 -2.91 6.43
N THR A 75 -13.36 -1.95 7.31
CA THR A 75 -13.92 -0.60 7.28
C THR A 75 -13.58 0.13 5.98
N THR A 76 -12.32 0.11 5.54
CA THR A 76 -11.91 0.73 4.27
C THR A 76 -12.65 0.09 3.09
N VAL A 77 -12.71 -1.25 3.05
CA VAL A 77 -13.42 -1.99 1.99
C VAL A 77 -14.91 -1.64 1.98
N ASN A 78 -15.57 -1.62 3.14
CA ASN A 78 -16.98 -1.26 3.25
C ASN A 78 -17.27 0.16 2.77
N ASN A 79 -16.37 1.11 3.03
CA ASN A 79 -16.49 2.48 2.53
C ASN A 79 -16.34 2.55 1.02
N LEU A 80 -15.38 1.81 0.46
CA LEU A 80 -15.17 1.73 -0.99
C LEU A 80 -16.40 1.15 -1.70
N GLU A 81 -16.96 0.06 -1.17
CA GLU A 81 -18.21 -0.54 -1.65
C GLU A 81 -19.39 0.42 -1.54
N SER A 82 -19.52 1.12 -0.42
CA SER A 82 -20.59 2.08 -0.18
C SER A 82 -20.52 3.27 -1.15
N MET A 83 -19.33 3.76 -1.46
CA MET A 83 -19.14 4.84 -2.44
C MET A 83 -19.55 4.43 -3.85
N LEU A 84 -19.30 3.18 -4.22
CA LEU A 84 -19.62 2.63 -5.53
C LEU A 84 -21.04 2.01 -5.58
N GLN A 85 -21.83 2.12 -4.52
CA GLN A 85 -23.14 1.48 -4.48
C GLN A 85 -24.06 2.00 -5.60
N GLY A 86 -24.45 1.09 -6.50
CA GLY A 86 -25.29 1.42 -7.66
C GLY A 86 -24.56 2.18 -8.78
N LYS A 87 -23.24 2.28 -8.73
CA LYS A 87 -22.40 2.98 -9.72
C LYS A 87 -21.17 2.14 -10.09
N ASN A 88 -20.79 2.15 -11.35
CA ASN A 88 -19.55 1.47 -11.78
C ASN A 88 -18.29 2.33 -11.56
N SER A 89 -18.48 3.65 -11.35
CA SER A 89 -17.38 4.58 -11.09
C SER A 89 -17.84 5.82 -10.35
N VAL A 90 -16.92 6.44 -9.61
CA VAL A 90 -17.07 7.71 -8.90
C VAL A 90 -15.79 8.53 -9.09
N GLN A 91 -15.96 9.84 -9.29
CA GLN A 91 -14.86 10.81 -9.31
C GLN A 91 -14.87 11.59 -7.98
N VAL A 92 -13.73 11.66 -7.29
CA VAL A 92 -13.50 12.47 -6.10
C VAL A 92 -12.27 13.35 -6.34
N GLY A 93 -12.48 14.63 -6.64
CA GLY A 93 -11.37 15.52 -7.02
C GLY A 93 -10.63 15.01 -8.26
N PHE A 94 -9.32 14.78 -8.14
CA PHE A 94 -8.44 14.24 -9.20
C PHE A 94 -8.45 12.71 -9.27
N ILE A 95 -9.25 12.05 -8.43
CA ILE A 95 -9.22 10.61 -8.29
C ILE A 95 -10.47 9.99 -8.90
N LYS A 96 -10.27 9.07 -9.82
CA LYS A 96 -11.31 8.21 -10.36
C LYS A 96 -11.21 6.83 -9.72
N ILE A 97 -12.30 6.42 -9.10
CA ILE A 97 -12.48 5.09 -8.51
C ILE A 97 -13.49 4.37 -9.38
N SER A 98 -13.15 3.17 -9.83
CA SER A 98 -14.09 2.32 -10.56
C SER A 98 -14.00 0.88 -10.10
N LYS A 99 -15.06 0.11 -10.33
CA LYS A 99 -15.09 -1.31 -10.04
C LYS A 99 -15.75 -2.06 -11.18
N PHE A 100 -15.08 -3.12 -11.62
CA PHE A 100 -15.62 -4.09 -12.55
C PHE A 100 -15.50 -5.47 -11.91
N GLU A 101 -16.63 -6.17 -11.79
CA GLU A 101 -16.72 -7.39 -10.98
C GLU A 101 -16.19 -7.16 -9.55
N ASN A 102 -15.12 -7.84 -9.14
CA ASN A 102 -14.49 -7.69 -7.83
C ASN A 102 -13.16 -6.93 -7.87
N VAL A 103 -12.84 -6.29 -9.01
CA VAL A 103 -11.60 -5.56 -9.21
C VAL A 103 -11.86 -4.06 -9.13
N TYR A 104 -11.23 -3.41 -8.17
CA TYR A 104 -11.15 -1.97 -8.05
C TYR A 104 -10.05 -1.44 -8.96
N THR A 105 -10.30 -0.29 -9.57
CA THR A 105 -9.28 0.48 -10.31
C THR A 105 -9.30 1.90 -9.78
N ILE A 106 -8.11 2.38 -9.40
CA ILE A 106 -7.88 3.73 -8.91
C ILE A 106 -6.97 4.44 -9.92
N GLU A 107 -7.38 5.62 -10.34
CA GLU A 107 -6.58 6.54 -11.15
C GLU A 107 -6.52 7.86 -10.37
N ASP A 108 -5.35 8.26 -9.88
CA ASP A 108 -5.13 9.56 -9.23
C ASP A 108 -4.24 10.43 -10.10
N ASP A 109 -4.85 11.42 -10.77
CA ASP A 109 -4.15 12.34 -11.66
C ASP A 109 -3.24 13.33 -10.90
N ASN A 110 -3.41 13.49 -9.58
CA ASN A 110 -2.56 14.37 -8.77
C ASN A 110 -1.22 13.69 -8.44
N LEU A 111 -1.24 12.39 -8.16
CA LEU A 111 -0.04 11.58 -7.91
C LEU A 111 0.48 10.88 -9.17
N PHE A 112 -0.28 10.95 -10.27
CA PHE A 112 -0.04 10.17 -11.49
C PHE A 112 0.03 8.68 -11.20
N LEU A 113 -0.80 8.22 -10.28
CA LEU A 113 -0.81 6.87 -9.75
C LEU A 113 -1.98 6.11 -10.37
N SER A 114 -1.72 4.98 -11.03
CA SER A 114 -2.80 4.12 -11.53
C SER A 114 -2.54 2.64 -11.25
N PHE A 115 -3.53 2.00 -10.64
CA PHE A 115 -3.45 0.59 -10.24
C PHE A 115 -4.84 -0.05 -10.17
N SER A 116 -4.84 -1.39 -10.17
CA SER A 116 -6.04 -2.17 -9.94
C SER A 116 -5.75 -3.33 -8.99
N PHE A 117 -6.72 -3.60 -8.12
CA PHE A 117 -6.60 -4.58 -7.05
C PHE A 117 -7.95 -5.20 -6.73
N SER A 118 -7.92 -6.39 -6.16
CA SER A 118 -9.06 -7.00 -5.49
C SER A 118 -8.71 -7.29 -4.03
N VAL A 119 -9.73 -7.55 -3.25
CA VAL A 119 -9.62 -7.91 -1.85
C VAL A 119 -10.28 -9.25 -1.63
N GLU A 120 -9.63 -10.11 -0.86
CA GLU A 120 -10.16 -11.43 -0.52
C GLU A 120 -9.86 -11.77 0.94
N LYS A 121 -10.55 -12.79 1.46
CA LYS A 121 -10.24 -13.33 2.78
C LYS A 121 -8.90 -14.06 2.73
N PRO A 122 -8.12 -14.09 3.83
CA PRO A 122 -6.84 -14.78 3.84
C PRO A 122 -7.04 -16.26 3.50
N THR A 123 -6.16 -16.79 2.65
CA THR A 123 -6.17 -18.22 2.30
C THR A 123 -5.62 -19.06 3.46
N ASP A 124 -5.91 -20.36 3.46
CA ASP A 124 -5.33 -21.30 4.43
C ASP A 124 -3.79 -21.29 4.42
N GLU A 125 -3.19 -20.97 3.28
CA GLU A 125 -1.75 -20.83 3.12
C GLU A 125 -1.21 -19.60 3.87
N ILE A 126 -1.87 -18.44 3.76
CA ILE A 126 -1.51 -17.23 4.55
C ILE A 126 -1.71 -17.51 6.04
N ILE A 127 -2.82 -18.16 6.42
CA ILE A 127 -3.05 -18.55 7.82
C ILE A 127 -1.95 -19.47 8.33
N SER A 128 -1.49 -20.42 7.51
CA SER A 128 -0.38 -21.32 7.84
C SER A 128 0.94 -20.56 8.01
N VAL A 129 1.21 -19.52 7.22
CA VAL A 129 2.38 -18.64 7.40
C VAL A 129 2.33 -17.95 8.76
N ILE A 130 1.16 -17.41 9.14
CA ILE A 130 0.94 -16.77 10.45
C ILE A 130 1.15 -17.77 11.59
N GLU A 131 0.51 -18.94 11.50
CA GLU A 131 0.61 -20.01 12.50
C GLU A 131 2.05 -20.49 12.69
N ASN A 132 2.78 -20.70 11.60
CA ASN A 132 4.18 -21.12 11.66
C ASN A 132 5.09 -20.06 12.27
N HIS A 133 4.87 -18.79 11.94
CA HIS A 133 5.70 -17.69 12.45
C HIS A 133 5.47 -17.46 13.95
N TYR A 134 4.21 -17.42 14.39
CA TYR A 134 3.85 -17.13 15.78
C TYR A 134 3.60 -18.36 16.66
N LYS A 135 3.95 -19.58 16.21
CA LYS A 135 3.69 -20.85 16.93
C LYS A 135 4.11 -20.88 18.40
N ASN A 136 5.14 -20.11 18.75
CA ASN A 136 5.68 -20.05 20.12
C ASN A 136 5.10 -18.90 20.95
N LEU A 137 4.16 -18.12 20.40
CA LEU A 137 3.54 -16.94 21.00
C LEU A 137 2.00 -17.03 20.84
N PRO A 138 1.31 -17.94 21.56
CA PRO A 138 -0.09 -18.27 21.29
C PRO A 138 -1.05 -17.08 21.38
N GLU A 139 -0.85 -16.17 22.34
CA GLU A 139 -1.67 -14.97 22.49
C GLU A 139 -1.50 -13.99 21.31
N VAL A 140 -0.26 -13.86 20.81
CA VAL A 140 0.05 -13.04 19.63
C VAL A 140 -0.51 -13.71 18.37
N LEU A 141 -0.33 -15.02 18.24
CA LEU A 141 -0.87 -15.81 17.14
C LEU A 141 -2.38 -15.63 17.01
N GLU A 142 -3.13 -15.80 18.10
CA GLU A 142 -4.59 -15.64 18.08
C GLU A 142 -4.98 -14.22 17.66
N SER A 143 -4.30 -13.21 18.19
CA SER A 143 -4.56 -11.80 17.86
C SER A 143 -4.29 -11.49 16.38
N VAL A 144 -3.14 -11.93 15.85
CA VAL A 144 -2.77 -11.72 14.44
C VAL A 144 -3.70 -12.51 13.52
N LYS A 145 -4.01 -13.76 13.85
CA LYS A 145 -4.93 -14.59 13.06
C LYS A 145 -6.32 -13.96 12.99
N ASN A 146 -6.87 -13.51 14.12
CA ASN A 146 -8.17 -12.84 14.16
C ASN A 146 -8.15 -11.54 13.35
N HIS A 147 -7.09 -10.74 13.48
CA HIS A 147 -6.91 -9.53 12.67
C HIS A 147 -7.00 -9.81 11.16
N TYR A 148 -6.34 -10.87 10.67
CA TYR A 148 -6.42 -11.26 9.26
C TYR A 148 -7.80 -11.80 8.86
N LEU A 149 -8.43 -12.61 9.71
CA LEU A 149 -9.77 -13.19 9.44
C LEU A 149 -10.88 -12.13 9.39
N GLU A 150 -10.78 -11.11 10.24
CA GLU A 150 -11.74 -10.00 10.30
C GLU A 150 -11.57 -9.02 9.13
N ASN A 151 -10.35 -8.89 8.60
CA ASN A 151 -10.02 -7.96 7.52
C ASN A 151 -9.83 -8.69 6.17
N TYR A 152 -9.15 -8.05 5.23
CA TYR A 152 -8.91 -8.57 3.88
C TYR A 152 -7.44 -8.52 3.55
N VAL A 153 -7.00 -9.40 2.65
CA VAL A 153 -5.68 -9.33 2.01
C VAL A 153 -5.80 -8.79 0.60
N ILE A 154 -4.76 -8.12 0.12
CA ILE A 154 -4.76 -7.42 -1.16
C ILE A 154 -4.16 -8.32 -2.25
N ARG A 155 -4.86 -8.40 -3.39
CA ARG A 155 -4.35 -8.96 -4.63
C ARG A 155 -4.20 -7.86 -5.68
N ILE A 156 -3.00 -7.74 -6.25
CA ILE A 156 -2.71 -6.74 -7.29
C ILE A 156 -2.94 -7.31 -8.68
N HIS A 157 -3.64 -6.55 -9.51
CA HIS A 157 -3.95 -6.87 -10.91
C HIS A 157 -3.25 -5.93 -11.89
N SER A 158 -2.91 -4.71 -11.48
CA SER A 158 -2.03 -3.82 -12.21
C SER A 158 -1.33 -2.87 -11.26
N ALA A 159 -0.09 -2.53 -11.59
CA ALA A 159 0.72 -1.57 -10.88
C ALA A 159 1.69 -0.92 -11.87
N GLU A 160 2.41 0.09 -11.41
CA GLU A 160 3.45 0.72 -12.21
C GLU A 160 4.76 -0.06 -12.16
N ASN A 161 5.45 -0.13 -13.29
CA ASN A 161 6.73 -0.83 -13.44
C ASN A 161 7.93 0.00 -12.95
N ILE A 162 7.83 0.51 -11.71
CA ILE A 162 8.76 1.47 -11.12
C ILE A 162 10.18 0.91 -10.89
N LEU A 163 10.34 -0.41 -10.75
CA LEU A 163 11.64 -1.03 -10.50
C LEU A 163 12.28 -1.53 -11.79
N ARG A 164 11.46 -1.99 -12.75
CA ARG A 164 11.93 -2.54 -14.03
C ARG A 164 11.17 -1.91 -15.20
N PRO A 165 11.44 -0.65 -15.55
CA PRO A 165 10.69 0.09 -16.56
C PRO A 165 10.82 -0.51 -17.97
N GLU A 166 11.92 -1.22 -18.21
CA GLU A 166 12.17 -1.96 -19.45
C GLU A 166 11.39 -3.28 -19.54
N ALA A 167 10.87 -3.78 -18.43
CA ALA A 167 10.02 -4.96 -18.42
C ALA A 167 8.62 -4.61 -18.94
N LYS A 168 8.01 -5.55 -19.66
CA LYS A 168 6.64 -5.42 -20.20
C LYS A 168 5.60 -6.08 -19.30
N GLU A 169 5.95 -6.32 -18.06
CA GLU A 169 5.17 -6.98 -17.03
C GLU A 169 5.52 -6.37 -15.68
N ILE A 170 4.58 -6.43 -14.72
CA ILE A 170 4.88 -6.14 -13.32
C ILE A 170 5.43 -7.37 -12.61
N THR A 171 6.36 -7.13 -11.70
CA THR A 171 6.96 -8.12 -10.81
C THR A 171 6.25 -8.16 -9.46
N TYR A 172 6.57 -9.18 -8.65
CA TYR A 172 6.05 -9.28 -7.29
C TYR A 172 6.44 -8.08 -6.41
N ASP A 173 7.66 -7.57 -6.57
CA ASP A 173 8.17 -6.42 -5.81
C ASP A 173 7.33 -5.17 -6.08
N GLU A 174 6.99 -4.91 -7.35
CA GLU A 174 6.13 -3.81 -7.77
C GLU A 174 4.70 -3.98 -7.25
N ALA A 175 4.19 -5.22 -7.27
CA ALA A 175 2.91 -5.54 -6.65
C ALA A 175 2.93 -5.34 -5.13
N LEU A 176 4.00 -5.72 -4.43
CA LEU A 176 4.10 -5.56 -2.98
C LEU A 176 4.22 -4.08 -2.61
N ILE A 177 4.95 -3.28 -3.39
CA ILE A 177 4.99 -1.82 -3.24
C ILE A 177 3.57 -1.25 -3.37
N MET A 178 2.85 -1.61 -4.43
CA MET A 178 1.49 -1.14 -4.63
C MET A 178 0.54 -1.59 -3.51
N ALA A 179 0.62 -2.84 -3.09
CA ALA A 179 -0.16 -3.36 -1.96
C ALA A 179 0.15 -2.60 -0.67
N THR A 180 1.40 -2.21 -0.45
CA THR A 180 1.81 -1.41 0.72
C THR A 180 1.29 0.02 0.66
N ILE A 181 1.18 0.64 -0.53
CA ILE A 181 0.50 1.93 -0.69
C ILE A 181 -0.97 1.82 -0.26
N ILE A 182 -1.66 0.78 -0.75
CA ILE A 182 -3.09 0.54 -0.50
C ILE A 182 -3.34 0.14 0.97
N GLY A 183 -2.45 -0.67 1.53
CA GLY A 183 -2.61 -1.37 2.79
C GLY A 183 -2.68 -0.47 4.02
N ASP A 184 -3.20 -1.05 5.10
CA ASP A 184 -3.31 -0.36 6.37
C ASP A 184 -1.93 0.06 6.91
N LYS A 185 -1.88 1.19 7.62
CA LYS A 185 -0.63 1.70 8.21
C LYS A 185 0.02 0.75 9.19
N GLU A 186 -0.75 -0.10 9.87
CA GLU A 186 -0.20 -1.10 10.79
C GLU A 186 -0.38 -2.50 10.21
N GLN A 187 0.73 -3.17 9.89
CA GLN A 187 0.72 -4.54 9.42
C GLN A 187 1.09 -5.49 10.56
N TRP A 188 0.24 -6.49 10.79
CA TRP A 188 0.34 -7.35 11.97
C TRP A 188 1.18 -8.60 11.74
N LEU A 189 1.33 -9.04 10.48
CA LEU A 189 2.29 -10.09 10.15
C LEU A 189 3.68 -9.49 10.10
N TRP A 190 4.45 -9.80 11.14
CA TRP A 190 5.83 -9.37 11.27
C TRP A 190 6.65 -9.81 10.05
N GLY A 191 7.34 -8.85 9.45
CA GLY A 191 8.09 -9.04 8.21
C GLY A 191 7.38 -8.48 6.98
N ILE A 192 6.14 -8.00 7.13
CA ILE A 192 5.51 -7.08 6.18
C ILE A 192 5.70 -5.67 6.72
N HIS A 193 6.06 -4.72 5.85
CA HIS A 193 6.25 -3.34 6.25
C HIS A 193 4.89 -2.62 6.37
N ASN A 194 4.86 -1.58 7.19
CA ASN A 194 3.68 -0.73 7.37
C ASN A 194 3.23 -0.11 6.05
N GLY A 195 1.91 -0.12 5.84
CA GLY A 195 1.29 0.49 4.68
C GLY A 195 1.20 2.02 4.76
N ARG A 196 0.64 2.63 3.73
CA ARG A 196 0.49 4.09 3.62
C ARG A 196 -0.89 4.60 4.01
N ASP A 197 -1.88 3.71 4.21
CA ASP A 197 -3.28 4.12 4.44
C ASP A 197 -3.85 4.98 3.31
N TYR A 198 -3.30 4.89 2.09
CA TYR A 198 -3.65 5.78 0.97
C TYR A 198 -5.17 5.88 0.76
N LEU A 199 -5.86 4.73 0.70
CA LEU A 199 -7.30 4.72 0.54
C LEU A 199 -8.06 5.35 1.71
N LYS A 200 -7.56 5.28 2.95
CA LYS A 200 -8.22 5.95 4.07
C LYS A 200 -8.13 7.46 3.93
N GLU A 201 -6.98 7.99 3.51
CA GLU A 201 -6.81 9.44 3.26
C GLU A 201 -7.73 9.96 2.15
N LEU A 202 -8.14 9.08 1.22
CA LEU A 202 -9.10 9.43 0.16
C LEU A 202 -10.56 9.37 0.60
N LEU A 203 -10.89 8.46 1.51
CA LEU A 203 -12.27 8.11 1.87
C LEU A 203 -12.78 8.85 3.13
N PHE A 204 -11.90 9.56 3.86
CA PHE A 204 -12.19 10.25 5.12
C PHE A 204 -11.61 11.66 5.16
#